data_AF-A0A9E1XLI9-F1
#
_entry.id   AF-A0A9E1XLI9-F1
#
_cell.length_a   1.000
_cell.length_b   1.000
_cell.length_c   1.000
_cell.angle_alpha   90.00
_cell.angle_beta   90.00
_cell.angle_gamma   90.00
#
_symmetry.space_group_name_H-M   'P 1'
#
loop_
_entity.id
_entity.type
_entity.pdbx_description
1 polymer ?
#
loop_
_entity_poly.entity_id
_entity_poly.type
_entity_poly.pdbx_seq_one_letter_code
_entity_poly.pdbx_strand_id
1 'polypeptide(L)'
;MMNQRERFHAIMDYRSFDRLPVWYFGQWRETMARWRQEGLDESVGIPAATGMDPDWEQGMWGHHGLVRVGPIPESPGEVLEDTDDWQVVR
;
A
#
# COMPACT_ATOMS: atom_id res chain seq x y z
N MET A 1 12.31 23.56 -4.04
CA MET A 1 11.31 22.47 -3.96
C MET A 1 11.14 22.15 -2.49
N MET A 2 9.91 22.04 -2.00
CA MET A 2 9.61 21.75 -0.59
C MET A 2 9.97 20.29 -0.27
N ASN A 3 10.46 20.03 0.93
CA ASN A 3 10.54 18.66 1.43
C ASN A 3 9.15 18.15 1.87
N GLN A 4 9.04 16.86 2.20
CA GLN A 4 7.75 16.25 2.54
C GLN A 4 7.10 16.88 3.77
N ARG A 5 7.89 17.20 4.80
CA ARG A 5 7.41 17.82 6.05
C ARG A 5 6.90 19.24 5.79
N GLU A 6 7.65 20.03 5.04
CA GLU A 6 7.26 21.39 4.64
C GLU A 6 5.95 21.37 3.84
N ARG A 7 5.83 20.44 2.89
CA ARG A 7 4.63 20.26 2.08
C ARG A 7 3.42 19.84 2.91
N PHE A 8 3.61 18.90 3.84
CA PHE A 8 2.55 18.49 4.78
C PHE A 8 2.02 19.69 5.57
N HIS A 9 2.91 20.47 6.20
CA HIS A 9 2.49 21.66 6.94
C HIS A 9 1.83 22.72 6.04
N ALA A 10 2.37 22.96 4.84
CA ALA A 10 1.76 23.91 3.91
C ALA A 10 0.32 23.52 3.56
N ILE A 11 0.05 22.23 3.32
CA ILE A 11 -1.30 21.74 3.05
C ILE A 11 -2.21 21.89 4.27
N MET A 12 -1.75 21.45 5.45
CA MET A 12 -2.55 21.50 6.67
C MET A 12 -2.87 22.93 7.14
N ASP A 13 -1.97 23.87 6.85
CA ASP A 13 -2.13 25.29 7.14
C ASP A 13 -2.85 26.07 6.00
N TYR A 14 -3.35 25.37 4.97
CA TYR A 14 -3.99 25.98 3.79
C TYR A 14 -3.13 27.03 3.06
N ARG A 15 -1.81 26.81 2.99
CA ARG A 15 -0.83 27.64 2.28
C ARG A 15 -0.53 27.08 0.89
N SER A 16 0.14 27.90 0.06
CA SER A 16 0.65 27.44 -1.24
C SER A 16 1.70 26.33 -1.07
N PHE A 17 1.65 25.34 -1.96
CA PHE A 17 2.57 24.21 -2.01
C PHE A 17 3.03 23.93 -3.44
N ASP A 18 4.13 23.21 -3.62
CA ASP A 18 4.80 23.03 -4.92
C ASP A 18 4.23 21.90 -5.80
N ARG A 19 3.70 20.84 -5.19
CA ARG A 19 2.92 19.78 -5.85
C ARG A 19 2.04 19.05 -4.85
N LEU A 20 1.01 18.35 -5.32
CA LEU A 20 0.22 17.46 -4.47
C LEU A 20 1.07 16.25 -4.04
N PRO A 21 1.09 15.87 -2.75
CA PRO A 21 1.70 14.64 -2.31
C PRO A 21 0.84 13.44 -2.71
N VAL A 22 1.49 12.34 -3.06
CA VAL A 22 0.85 11.05 -3.36
C VAL A 22 1.34 10.04 -2.31
N TRP A 23 0.77 10.15 -1.11
CA TRP A 23 1.04 9.20 -0.02
C TRP A 23 0.18 7.95 -0.16
N TYR A 24 0.73 6.82 0.28
CA TYR A 24 0.04 5.53 0.31
C TYR A 24 0.36 4.80 1.61
N PHE A 25 -0.52 3.87 2.00
CA PHE A 25 -0.38 3.05 3.20
C PHE A 25 -0.21 1.58 2.80
N GLY A 26 1.03 1.22 2.48
CA GLY A 26 1.36 -0.09 1.90
C GLY A 26 0.67 -0.36 0.56
N GLN A 27 0.83 -1.57 0.03
CA GLN A 27 0.28 -2.00 -1.26
C GLN A 27 -0.59 -3.25 -1.10
N TRP A 28 -1.69 -3.43 -1.82
CA TRP A 28 -2.36 -4.74 -1.80
C TRP A 28 -1.47 -5.82 -2.43
N ARG A 29 -1.48 -7.03 -1.89
CA ARG A 29 -0.72 -8.16 -2.44
C ARG A 29 -1.16 -8.46 -3.86
N GLU A 30 -2.46 -8.40 -4.10
CA GLU A 30 -3.14 -8.61 -5.37
C GLU A 30 -2.73 -7.53 -6.38
N THR A 31 -2.71 -6.26 -5.95
CA THR A 31 -2.24 -5.15 -6.79
C THR A 31 -0.79 -5.35 -7.21
N MET A 32 0.05 -5.79 -6.27
CA MET A 32 1.46 -6.05 -6.53
C MET A 32 1.68 -7.26 -7.43
N ALA A 33 0.90 -8.32 -7.28
CA ALA A 33 0.92 -9.46 -8.19
C ALA A 33 0.51 -9.06 -9.62
N ARG A 34 -0.56 -8.26 -9.76
CA ARG A 34 -0.99 -7.72 -11.06
C ARG A 34 0.06 -6.81 -11.68
N TRP A 35 0.59 -5.85 -10.94
CA TRP A 35 1.57 -4.88 -11.47
C TRP A 35 2.86 -5.55 -11.95
N ARG A 36 3.32 -6.62 -11.28
CA ARG A 36 4.43 -7.44 -11.78
C ARG A 36 4.14 -8.05 -13.14
N GLN A 37 2.93 -8.57 -13.35
CA GLN A 37 2.50 -9.10 -14.65
C GLN A 37 2.39 -8.00 -15.72
N GLU A 38 2.10 -6.77 -15.30
CA GLU A 38 2.02 -5.58 -16.17
C GLU A 38 3.41 -4.94 -16.45
N GLY A 39 4.50 -5.49 -15.89
CA GLY A 39 5.87 -5.03 -16.15
C GLY A 39 6.45 -4.07 -15.12
N LEU A 40 5.92 -4.05 -13.88
CA LEU A 40 6.54 -3.34 -12.77
C LEU A 40 7.97 -3.83 -12.55
N ASP A 41 8.93 -2.91 -12.61
CA ASP A 41 10.34 -3.19 -12.31
C ASP A 41 10.54 -3.31 -10.79
N GLU A 42 10.73 -4.54 -10.31
CA GLU A 42 10.96 -4.82 -8.89
C GLU A 42 12.36 -4.44 -8.40
N SER A 43 13.29 -4.12 -9.31
CA SER A 43 14.63 -3.65 -8.93
C SER A 43 14.63 -2.22 -8.38
N VAL A 44 13.53 -1.48 -8.62
CA VAL A 44 13.31 -0.15 -8.09
C VAL A 44 12.18 -0.17 -7.06
N GLY A 45 12.31 0.64 -6.01
CA GLY A 45 11.24 0.78 -5.02
C GLY A 45 9.97 1.38 -5.63
N ILE A 46 8.80 1.06 -5.07
CA ILE A 46 7.49 1.54 -5.55
C ILE A 46 7.45 3.04 -5.83
N PRO A 47 7.96 3.94 -4.95
CA PRO A 47 7.96 5.38 -5.24
C PRO A 47 8.66 5.73 -6.56
N ALA A 48 9.77 5.06 -6.87
CA ALA A 48 10.51 5.28 -8.10
C ALA A 48 9.77 4.67 -9.32
N ALA A 49 9.14 3.51 -9.14
CA ALA A 49 8.39 2.84 -10.19
C ALA A 49 7.09 3.58 -10.58
N THR A 50 6.45 4.28 -9.64
CA THR A 50 5.11 4.87 -9.83
C THR A 50 5.08 6.39 -9.77
N GLY A 51 6.16 7.05 -9.33
CA GLY A 51 6.19 8.48 -9.07
C GLY A 51 5.47 8.90 -7.77
N MET A 52 5.08 7.95 -6.93
CA MET A 52 4.48 8.20 -5.62
C MET A 52 5.51 8.79 -4.64
N ASP A 53 5.02 9.43 -3.58
CA ASP A 53 5.91 9.82 -2.48
C ASP A 53 6.40 8.57 -1.72
N PRO A 54 7.57 8.65 -1.05
CA PRO A 54 8.04 7.57 -0.20
C PRO A 54 6.99 7.13 0.82
N ASP A 55 6.97 5.82 1.07
CA ASP A 55 6.17 5.21 2.13
C ASP A 55 6.48 5.89 3.47
N TRP A 56 5.44 6.37 4.15
CA TRP A 56 5.53 6.96 5.49
C TRP A 56 6.14 5.96 6.49
N GLU A 57 5.97 4.67 6.21
CA GLU A 57 6.30 3.59 7.12
C GLU A 57 7.68 2.94 6.81
N GLN A 58 8.41 3.41 5.79
CA GLN A 58 9.76 2.93 5.43
C GLN A 58 9.90 1.39 5.39
N GLY A 59 8.88 0.69 4.88
CA GLY A 59 8.91 -0.77 4.82
C GLY A 59 8.60 -1.48 6.14
N MET A 60 8.18 -0.76 7.18
CA MET A 60 7.70 -1.34 8.44
C MET A 60 6.42 -2.16 8.25
N TRP A 61 5.61 -1.86 7.21
CA TRP A 61 4.34 -2.53 6.96
C TRP A 61 4.09 -2.86 5.48
N GLY A 62 5.13 -3.34 4.80
CA GLY A 62 5.04 -3.82 3.42
C GLY A 62 3.77 -4.65 3.20
N HIS A 63 2.95 -4.19 2.25
CA HIS A 63 1.63 -4.69 1.93
C HIS A 63 0.53 -4.53 2.98
N HIS A 64 -0.10 -3.33 3.02
CA HIS A 64 -1.14 -2.94 3.97
C HIS A 64 -0.67 -3.01 5.42
N GLY A 65 -0.77 -1.86 6.10
CA GLY A 65 -0.62 -1.75 7.56
C GLY A 65 -1.08 -3.02 8.26
N LEU A 66 -0.16 -3.61 9.05
CA LEU A 66 -0.27 -4.92 9.71
C LEU A 66 0.04 -6.13 8.80
N VAL A 67 1.33 -6.49 8.68
CA VAL A 67 1.79 -7.83 8.23
C VAL A 67 1.18 -8.96 9.10
N ARG A 68 0.46 -8.62 10.17
CA ARG A 68 -0.23 -9.55 11.06
C ARG A 68 -1.48 -8.91 11.67
N VAL A 69 -2.56 -8.77 10.90
CA VAL A 69 -3.89 -8.46 11.45
C VAL A 69 -4.39 -9.69 12.23
N GLY A 70 -3.88 -9.93 13.44
CA GLY A 70 -4.35 -11.03 14.29
C GLY A 70 -3.84 -12.43 13.88
N PRO A 71 -4.36 -13.51 14.51
CA PRO A 71 -3.86 -14.89 14.39
C PRO A 71 -4.30 -15.54 13.07
N ILE A 72 -3.96 -14.91 11.94
CA ILE A 72 -4.19 -15.49 10.62
C ILE A 72 -3.09 -16.53 10.38
N PRO A 73 -3.43 -17.82 10.24
CA PRO A 73 -2.45 -18.87 10.02
C PRO A 73 -1.81 -18.74 8.63
N GLU A 74 -0.59 -19.25 8.49
CA GLU A 74 0.14 -19.27 7.20
C GLU A 74 -0.52 -20.19 6.16
N SER A 75 -1.43 -21.06 6.60
CA SER A 75 -2.16 -21.97 5.72
C SER A 75 -3.18 -21.20 4.87
N PRO A 76 -3.27 -21.45 3.55
CA PRO A 76 -4.32 -20.89 2.73
C PRO A 76 -5.69 -21.33 3.27
N GLY A 77 -6.61 -20.38 3.34
CA GLY A 77 -7.95 -20.64 3.85
C GLY A 77 -8.67 -21.72 3.04
N GLU A 78 -9.29 -22.69 3.70
CA GLU A 78 -10.11 -23.72 3.07
C GLU A 78 -11.57 -23.25 3.04
N VAL A 79 -12.18 -23.17 1.85
CA VAL A 79 -13.61 -22.84 1.73
C VAL A 79 -14.41 -24.06 2.17
N LEU A 80 -15.12 -23.92 3.28
CA LEU A 80 -15.97 -24.96 3.85
C LEU A 80 -17.39 -24.90 3.31
N GLU A 81 -17.87 -23.69 3.01
CA GLU A 81 -19.21 -23.45 2.49
C GLU A 81 -19.20 -22.25 1.55
N ASP A 82 -19.97 -22.35 0.46
CA ASP A 82 -20.09 -21.34 -0.58
C ASP A 82 -21.56 -21.22 -0.98
N THR A 83 -22.10 -20.01 -0.83
CA THR A 83 -23.47 -19.65 -1.19
C THR A 83 -23.43 -18.46 -2.14
N ASP A 84 -24.56 -18.07 -2.73
CA ASP A 84 -24.62 -16.89 -3.59
C ASP A 84 -24.29 -15.58 -2.85
N ASP A 85 -24.40 -15.55 -1.52
CA ASP A 85 -24.24 -14.34 -0.70
C ASP A 85 -22.99 -14.34 0.20
N TRP A 86 -22.48 -15.51 0.61
CA TRP A 86 -21.38 -15.60 1.57
C TRP A 86 -20.59 -16.91 1.51
N GLN A 87 -19.39 -16.87 2.09
CA GLN A 87 -18.47 -18.00 2.23
C GLN A 87 -18.02 -18.19 3.69
N VAL A 88 -17.89 -19.44 4.13
CA VAL A 88 -17.20 -19.81 5.39
C VAL A 88 -15.83 -20.38 5.05
N VAL A 89 -14.79 -19.78 5.63
CA VAL A 89 -13.39 -20.12 5.38
C VAL A 89 -12.71 -20.52 6.70
N ARG A 90 -11.92 -21.59 6.67
CA ARG A 90 -11.08 -22.08 7.77
C ARG A 90 -9.61 -21.76 7.57
#